data_AF-A0A1Y1VGR4-F1
#
_entry.id   AF-A0A1Y1VGR4-F1
#
_cell.length_a   1.000
_cell.length_b   1.000
_cell.length_c   1.000
_cell.angle_alpha   90.00
_cell.angle_beta   90.00
_cell.angle_gamma   90.00
#
_symmetry.space_group_name_H-M   'P 1'
#
loop_
_entity.id
_entity.type
_entity.pdbx_description
1 polymer ?
#
loop_
_entity_poly.entity_id
_entity_poly.type
_entity_poly.pdbx_seq_one_letter_code
_entity_poly.pdbx_strand_id
1 'polypeptide(L)'
;MYVPIPNNDDLSWEDLNRKARMLENEIDGKIITFSKLISSQGANSVTIDIDDSMDNSHYSIDALDRDIDSLLMKLQNIIDNMAKQVELNSGNNSMIHFLQRHRDMYYDYSKEYKKYKNNYISRNEYNELMNSMKKEAKAFKSDEEYLLNERGRIDESSRMADMVLEQAYSTKNSLFEQRSMLQGTRSRMSNISTRFPIINNLIGKISRKKRRNTIVLASVTA
;
A
#
# COMPACT_ATOMS: atom_id res chain seq x y z
N MET A 1 11.39 17.23 32.48
CA MET A 1 12.06 18.30 33.25
C MET A 1 11.12 18.72 34.36
N TYR A 2 11.49 18.46 35.61
CA TYR A 2 10.70 18.84 36.79
C TYR A 2 10.88 20.35 36.98
N VAL A 3 9.86 21.14 36.65
CA VAL A 3 9.89 22.59 36.84
C VAL A 3 9.67 22.85 38.33
N PRO A 4 10.62 23.51 39.03
CA PRO A 4 10.47 23.82 40.45
C PRO A 4 9.19 24.64 40.66
N ILE A 5 8.39 24.20 41.62
CA ILE A 5 7.19 24.89 42.05
C ILE A 5 7.61 26.28 42.56
N PRO A 6 7.02 27.39 42.07
CA PRO A 6 7.33 28.71 42.60
C PRO A 6 6.91 28.76 44.07
N ASN A 7 7.84 29.15 44.96
CA ASN A 7 7.53 29.45 46.36
C ASN A 7 6.52 30.61 46.40
N ASN A 8 5.26 30.27 46.67
CA ASN A 8 4.15 31.21 46.77
C ASN A 8 3.80 31.54 48.23
N ASP A 9 4.67 31.19 49.19
CA ASP A 9 4.39 31.29 50.64
C ASP A 9 4.18 32.75 51.12
N ASP A 10 4.57 33.78 50.34
CA ASP A 10 4.46 35.21 50.69
C ASP A 10 3.42 36.03 49.89
N LEU A 11 2.59 35.41 49.05
CA LEU A 11 1.62 36.16 48.22
C LEU A 11 0.38 36.58 49.03
N SER A 12 -0.07 37.82 48.86
CA SER A 12 -1.33 38.31 49.43
C SER A 12 -2.52 37.48 48.94
N TRP A 13 -3.55 37.30 49.77
CA TRP A 13 -4.79 36.59 49.43
C TRP A 13 -5.39 37.07 48.10
N GLU A 14 -5.34 38.38 47.84
CA GLU A 14 -5.82 38.96 46.58
C GLU A 14 -5.00 38.52 45.37
N ASP A 15 -3.68 38.38 45.52
CA ASP A 15 -2.79 37.93 44.45
C ASP A 15 -2.97 36.44 44.16
N LEU A 16 -3.19 35.62 45.20
CA LEU A 16 -3.54 34.21 45.05
C LEU A 16 -4.87 34.08 44.31
N ASN A 17 -5.89 34.85 44.69
CA ASN A 17 -7.22 34.83 44.06
C ASN A 17 -7.16 35.27 42.59
N ARG A 18 -6.38 36.31 42.29
CA ARG A 18 -6.15 36.76 40.91
C ARG A 18 -5.45 35.68 40.08
N LYS A 19 -4.39 35.07 40.61
CA LYS A 19 -3.65 34.00 39.91
C LYS A 19 -4.52 32.74 39.71
N ALA A 20 -5.32 32.35 40.69
CA ALA A 20 -6.24 31.21 40.55
C ALA A 20 -7.23 31.44 39.41
N ARG A 21 -7.90 32.60 39.36
CA ARG A 21 -8.83 32.93 38.26
C ARG A 21 -8.15 32.97 36.89
N MET A 22 -6.91 33.44 36.81
CA MET A 22 -6.16 33.41 35.56
C MET A 22 -5.88 31.98 35.09
N LEU A 23 -5.44 31.10 36.00
CA LEU A 23 -5.22 29.69 35.69
C LEU A 23 -6.51 28.97 35.31
N GLU A 24 -7.62 29.23 36.01
CA GLU A 24 -8.93 28.67 35.69
C GLU A 24 -9.37 29.02 34.26
N ASN A 25 -9.26 30.30 33.87
CA ASN A 25 -9.58 30.73 32.51
C ASN A 25 -8.67 30.08 31.45
N GLU A 26 -7.39 29.90 31.75
CA GLU A 26 -6.44 29.25 30.85
C GLU A 26 -6.75 27.74 30.70
N ILE A 27 -7.07 27.08 31.82
CA ILE A 27 -7.48 25.66 31.84
C ILE A 27 -8.75 25.47 31.04
N ASP A 28 -9.78 26.29 31.25
CA ASP A 28 -11.04 26.23 30.50
C ASP A 28 -10.82 26.38 29.00
N GLY A 29 -10.06 27.40 28.60
CA GLY A 29 -9.70 27.62 27.20
C GLY A 29 -8.98 26.43 26.58
N LYS A 30 -7.99 25.86 27.29
CA LYS A 30 -7.24 24.69 26.81
C LYS A 30 -8.10 23.43 26.75
N ILE A 31 -8.95 23.16 27.74
CA ILE A 31 -9.88 22.01 27.73
C ILE A 31 -10.84 22.11 26.54
N ILE A 32 -11.37 23.30 26.23
CA ILE A 32 -12.23 23.51 25.06
C ILE A 32 -11.46 23.22 23.76
N THR A 33 -10.23 23.70 23.62
CA THR A 33 -9.41 23.41 22.42
C THR A 33 -9.07 21.93 22.31
N PHE A 34 -8.75 21.28 23.42
CA PHE A 34 -8.44 19.84 23.49
C PHE A 34 -9.66 19.00 23.09
N SER A 35 -10.84 19.32 23.62
CA SER A 35 -12.12 18.70 23.25
C SER A 35 -12.45 18.86 21.75
N LYS A 36 -12.23 20.06 21.18
CA LYS A 36 -12.43 20.31 19.75
C LYS A 36 -11.49 19.48 18.89
N LEU A 37 -10.21 19.39 19.26
CA LEU A 37 -9.22 18.59 18.52
C LEU A 37 -9.59 17.11 18.54
N ILE A 38 -9.92 16.55 19.70
CA ILE A 38 -10.36 15.15 19.83
C ILE A 38 -11.62 14.89 18.99
N SER A 39 -12.60 15.81 19.02
CA SER A 39 -13.84 15.69 18.26
C SER A 39 -13.59 15.77 16.75
N SER A 40 -12.68 16.64 16.30
CA SER A 40 -12.33 16.80 14.89
C SER A 40 -11.63 15.56 14.32
N GLN A 41 -10.82 14.87 15.13
CA GLN A 41 -10.15 13.63 14.74
C GLN A 41 -11.14 12.48 14.52
N GLY A 42 -12.28 12.49 15.21
CA GLY A 42 -13.36 11.51 15.00
C GLY A 42 -14.13 11.70 13.69
N ALA A 43 -14.23 12.92 13.17
CA ALA A 43 -14.97 13.23 11.93
C ALA A 43 -14.15 12.92 10.67
N ASN A 44 -12.84 13.13 10.71
CA ASN A 44 -11.95 12.93 9.56
C ASN A 44 -11.58 11.45 9.32
N SER A 45 -12.01 10.52 10.19
CA SER A 45 -11.78 9.08 10.00
C SER A 45 -12.52 8.49 8.79
N VAL A 46 -13.45 9.23 8.16
CA VAL A 46 -14.26 8.75 7.02
C VAL A 46 -13.69 9.20 5.66
N THR A 47 -12.83 10.22 5.61
CA THR A 47 -12.22 10.68 4.35
C THR A 47 -10.84 10.06 4.21
N ILE A 48 -10.81 8.99 3.42
CA ILE A 48 -9.61 8.36 2.90
C ILE A 48 -8.92 9.39 2.00
N ASP A 49 -7.89 10.05 2.51
CA ASP A 49 -6.76 10.48 1.71
C ASP A 49 -5.49 10.34 2.57
N ILE A 50 -4.61 9.49 2.08
CA ILE A 50 -3.28 9.22 2.63
C ILE A 50 -2.44 10.44 2.29
N ASP A 51 -2.50 11.46 3.13
CA ASP A 51 -1.49 12.50 3.14
C ASP A 51 -1.03 12.73 4.59
N ASP A 52 0.27 12.98 4.70
CA ASP A 52 1.23 13.01 5.82
C ASP A 52 0.88 14.00 6.96
N SER A 53 -0.40 14.25 7.17
CA SER A 53 -0.98 15.30 8.02
C SER A 53 -1.42 14.78 9.40
N MET A 54 -1.44 13.45 9.60
CA MET A 54 -1.85 12.85 10.88
C MET A 54 -0.79 13.01 11.98
N ASP A 55 0.50 13.08 11.61
CA ASP A 55 1.60 13.11 12.59
C ASP A 55 1.71 14.48 13.29
N ASN A 56 1.49 15.59 12.58
CA ASN A 56 1.53 16.93 13.17
C ASN A 56 0.40 17.21 14.17
N SER A 57 -0.77 16.59 13.99
CA SER A 57 -1.90 16.76 14.92
C SER A 57 -1.64 16.05 16.26
N HIS A 58 -1.02 14.87 16.25
CA HIS A 58 -0.72 14.12 17.47
C HIS A 58 0.26 14.84 18.39
N TYR A 59 1.33 15.43 17.84
CA TYR A 59 2.26 16.24 18.63
C TYR A 59 1.59 17.46 19.28
N SER A 60 0.56 18.02 18.64
CA SER A 60 -0.19 19.15 19.20
C SER A 60 -1.13 18.74 20.35
N ILE A 61 -1.74 17.54 20.27
CA ILE A 61 -2.64 17.03 21.31
C ILE A 61 -1.84 16.58 22.54
N ASP A 62 -0.74 15.85 22.36
CA ASP A 62 0.09 15.40 23.48
C ASP A 62 0.79 16.58 24.19
N ALA A 63 1.10 17.65 23.46
CA ALA A 63 1.58 18.90 24.06
C ALA A 63 0.50 19.58 24.91
N LEU A 64 -0.74 19.63 24.41
CA LEU A 64 -1.89 20.17 25.17
C LEU A 64 -2.23 19.33 26.40
N ASP A 65 -2.12 17.99 26.31
CA ASP A 65 -2.30 17.06 27.43
C ASP A 65 -1.33 17.40 28.57
N ARG A 66 -0.03 17.52 28.26
CA ARG A 66 1.01 17.89 29.23
C ARG A 66 0.82 19.30 29.80
N ASP A 67 0.40 20.25 28.96
CA ASP A 67 0.13 21.62 29.38
C ASP A 67 -1.03 21.69 30.38
N ILE A 68 -2.14 20.99 30.11
CA ILE A 68 -3.31 20.95 31.00
C ILE A 68 -2.94 20.29 32.33
N ASP A 69 -2.20 19.18 32.31
CA ASP A 69 -1.72 18.53 33.53
C ASP A 69 -0.84 19.48 34.36
N SER A 70 0.09 20.21 33.73
CA SER A 70 0.93 21.21 34.38
C SER A 70 0.11 22.37 34.97
N LEU A 71 -0.91 22.86 34.27
CA LEU A 71 -1.78 23.93 34.75
C LEU A 71 -2.66 23.48 35.93
N LEU A 72 -3.22 22.27 35.87
CA LEU A 72 -3.97 21.69 36.99
C LEU A 72 -3.08 21.54 38.23
N MET A 73 -1.84 21.08 38.08
CA MET A 73 -0.88 21.02 39.19
C MET A 73 -0.59 22.40 39.79
N LYS A 74 -0.45 23.44 38.96
CA LYS A 74 -0.25 24.82 39.42
C LYS A 74 -1.48 25.35 40.15
N LEU A 75 -2.70 25.09 39.65
CA LEU A 75 -3.94 25.51 40.30
C LEU A 75 -4.10 24.83 41.66
N GLN A 76 -3.84 23.52 41.75
CA GLN A 76 -3.84 22.79 43.01
C GLN A 76 -2.88 23.43 44.03
N ASN A 77 -1.66 23.78 43.62
CA ASN A 77 -0.70 24.44 44.51
C ASN A 77 -1.20 25.80 45.03
N ILE A 78 -1.87 26.59 44.18
CA ILE A 78 -2.45 27.86 44.60
C ILE A 78 -3.60 27.64 45.58
N ILE A 79 -4.46 26.64 45.34
CA ILE A 79 -5.54 26.25 46.25
C ILE A 79 -4.98 25.82 47.61
N ASP A 80 -3.88 25.06 47.64
CA ASP A 80 -3.22 24.64 48.88
C ASP A 80 -2.65 25.85 49.65
N ASN A 81 -2.06 26.83 48.96
CA ASN A 81 -1.59 28.07 49.60
C ASN A 81 -2.73 28.98 50.07
N MET A 82 -3.84 29.04 49.33
CA MET A 82 -5.07 29.70 49.79
C MET A 82 -5.62 29.03 51.04
N ALA A 83 -5.60 27.69 51.11
CA ALA A 83 -6.04 26.95 52.29
C ALA A 83 -5.21 27.33 53.52
N LYS A 84 -3.88 27.39 53.40
CA LYS A 84 -2.99 27.88 54.48
C LYS A 84 -3.36 29.30 54.93
N GLN A 85 -3.68 30.21 54.00
CA GLN A 85 -4.05 31.59 54.36
C GLN A 85 -5.43 31.71 55.01
N VAL A 86 -6.38 30.85 54.61
CA VAL A 86 -7.69 30.74 55.27
C VAL A 86 -7.53 30.21 56.70
N GLU A 87 -6.67 29.22 56.92
CA GLU A 87 -6.38 28.70 58.26
C GLU A 87 -5.79 29.79 59.17
N LEU A 88 -4.86 30.60 58.66
CA LEU A 88 -4.29 31.76 59.38
C LEU A 88 -5.33 32.87 59.65
N ASN A 89 -6.38 32.98 58.84
CA ASN A 89 -7.43 34.00 58.93
C ASN A 89 -8.83 33.37 59.08
N SER A 90 -8.96 32.40 60.00
CA SER A 90 -10.14 31.53 60.17
C SER A 90 -11.48 32.24 60.46
N GLY A 91 -11.49 33.55 60.67
CA GLY A 91 -12.70 34.35 60.91
C GLY A 91 -13.38 34.91 59.65
N ASN A 92 -12.76 34.78 58.47
CA ASN A 92 -13.29 35.39 57.24
C ASN A 92 -14.11 34.40 56.39
N ASN A 93 -15.42 34.34 56.66
CA ASN A 93 -16.35 33.47 55.92
C ASN A 93 -16.30 33.64 54.40
N SER A 94 -16.01 34.85 53.90
CA SER A 94 -15.88 35.08 52.46
C SER A 94 -14.67 34.33 51.87
N MET A 95 -13.53 34.31 52.57
CA MET A 95 -12.33 33.59 52.10
C MET A 95 -12.57 32.07 52.06
N ILE A 96 -13.29 31.54 53.04
CA ILE A 96 -13.69 30.12 53.10
C ILE A 96 -14.57 29.76 51.90
N HIS A 97 -15.59 30.58 51.59
CA HIS A 97 -16.46 30.34 50.43
C HIS A 97 -15.71 30.43 49.09
N PHE A 98 -14.79 31.39 48.94
CA PHE A 98 -13.96 31.48 47.73
C PHE A 98 -13.04 30.27 47.56
N LEU A 99 -12.40 29.81 48.64
CA LEU A 99 -11.57 28.60 48.62
C LEU A 99 -12.39 27.36 48.22
N GLN A 100 -13.59 27.21 48.79
CA GLN A 100 -14.47 26.10 48.45
C GLN A 100 -14.84 26.12 46.96
N ARG A 101 -15.19 27.29 46.42
CA ARG A 101 -15.49 27.46 45.00
C ARG A 101 -14.30 27.07 44.10
N HIS A 102 -13.08 27.47 44.46
CA HIS A 102 -11.88 27.10 43.69
C HIS A 102 -11.62 25.58 43.73
N ARG A 103 -11.90 24.91 44.86
CA ARG A 103 -11.83 23.44 44.97
C ARG A 103 -12.87 22.75 44.09
N ASP A 104 -14.10 23.25 44.10
CA ASP A 104 -15.19 22.70 43.28
C ASP A 104 -14.85 22.85 41.78
N MET A 105 -14.38 24.04 41.38
CA MET A 105 -13.97 24.31 39.99
C MET A 105 -12.81 23.43 39.54
N TYR A 106 -11.78 23.25 40.39
CA TYR A 106 -10.65 22.36 40.12
C TYR A 106 -11.12 20.91 39.92
N TYR A 107 -12.05 20.44 40.76
CA TYR A 107 -12.60 19.09 40.64
C TYR A 107 -13.34 18.90 39.32
N ASP A 108 -14.17 19.87 38.94
CA ASP A 108 -14.91 19.84 37.68
C ASP A 108 -13.96 19.83 36.48
N TYR A 109 -12.96 20.71 36.43
CA TYR A 109 -11.95 20.71 35.38
C TYR A 109 -11.16 19.40 35.29
N SER A 110 -10.74 18.85 36.43
CA SER A 110 -10.02 17.57 36.48
C SER A 110 -10.88 16.42 35.92
N LYS A 111 -12.17 16.41 36.28
CA LYS A 111 -13.12 15.41 35.83
C LYS A 111 -13.40 15.51 34.33
N GLU A 112 -13.62 16.72 33.82
CA GLU A 112 -13.85 16.94 32.40
C GLU A 112 -12.62 16.60 31.57
N TYR A 113 -11.45 17.05 31.98
CA TYR A 113 -10.19 16.72 31.32
C TYR A 113 -9.97 15.20 31.24
N LYS A 114 -10.15 14.47 32.36
CA LYS A 114 -10.03 13.00 32.36
C LYS A 114 -11.02 12.32 31.41
N LYS A 115 -12.25 12.83 31.33
CA LYS A 115 -13.26 12.32 30.39
C LYS A 115 -12.79 12.48 28.94
N TYR A 116 -12.27 13.65 28.57
CA TYR A 116 -11.75 13.89 27.23
C TYR A 116 -10.50 13.07 26.93
N LYS A 117 -9.57 12.97 27.89
CA LYS A 117 -8.36 12.14 27.78
C LYS A 117 -8.69 10.67 27.55
N ASN A 118 -9.61 10.11 28.31
CA ASN A 118 -10.05 8.72 28.12
C ASN A 118 -10.70 8.52 26.74
N ASN A 119 -11.50 9.47 26.28
CA ASN A 119 -12.09 9.41 24.94
C ASN A 119 -11.01 9.42 23.84
N TYR A 120 -10.00 10.27 23.99
CA TYR A 120 -8.86 10.33 23.09
C TYR A 120 -8.10 9.00 23.03
N ILE A 121 -7.75 8.42 24.19
CA ILE A 121 -7.03 7.14 24.26
C ILE A 121 -7.84 6.03 23.56
N SER A 122 -9.12 5.87 23.93
CA SER A 122 -9.96 4.84 23.30
C SER A 122 -10.14 5.04 21.79
N ARG A 123 -10.17 6.29 21.33
CA ARG A 123 -10.24 6.60 19.90
C ARG A 123 -8.92 6.32 19.19
N ASN A 124 -7.80 6.63 19.83
CA ASN A 124 -6.48 6.36 19.28
C ASN A 124 -6.24 4.85 19.15
N GLU A 125 -6.52 4.08 20.19
CA GLU A 125 -6.43 2.62 20.17
C GLU A 125 -7.30 2.02 19.05
N TYR A 126 -8.54 2.53 18.89
CA TYR A 126 -9.41 2.14 17.79
C TYR A 126 -8.80 2.44 16.41
N ASN A 127 -8.21 3.62 16.24
CA ASN A 127 -7.58 4.03 14.98
C ASN A 127 -6.33 3.20 14.67
N GLU A 128 -5.49 2.90 15.66
CA GLU A 128 -4.30 2.05 15.50
C GLU A 128 -4.69 0.63 15.06
N LEU A 129 -5.69 0.05 15.72
CA LEU A 129 -6.23 -1.27 15.35
C LEU A 129 -6.81 -1.26 13.93
N MET A 130 -7.63 -0.25 13.60
CA MET A 130 -8.22 -0.11 12.27
C MET A 130 -7.16 0.07 11.17
N ASN A 131 -6.11 0.85 11.44
CA ASN A 131 -5.00 1.04 10.50
C ASN A 131 -4.23 -0.27 10.26
N SER A 132 -4.01 -1.06 11.32
CA SER A 132 -3.41 -2.40 11.19
C SER A 132 -4.28 -3.31 10.32
N MET A 133 -5.60 -3.38 10.60
CA MET A 133 -6.53 -4.20 9.81
C MET A 133 -6.61 -3.75 8.35
N LYS A 134 -6.61 -2.43 8.08
CA LYS A 134 -6.58 -1.89 6.71
C LYS A 134 -5.30 -2.28 5.97
N LYS A 135 -4.15 -2.25 6.65
CA LYS A 135 -2.86 -2.66 6.07
C LYS A 135 -2.88 -4.13 5.70
N GLU A 136 -3.40 -4.98 6.58
CA GLU A 136 -3.56 -6.42 6.33
C GLU A 136 -4.54 -6.70 5.19
N ALA A 137 -5.71 -6.05 5.17
CA ALA A 137 -6.69 -6.19 4.10
C ALA A 137 -6.13 -5.75 2.73
N LYS A 138 -5.32 -4.68 2.70
CA LYS A 138 -4.65 -4.22 1.49
C LYS A 138 -3.59 -5.22 1.01
N ALA A 139 -2.83 -5.82 1.93
CA ALA A 139 -1.87 -6.87 1.61
C ALA A 139 -2.59 -8.10 1.03
N PHE A 140 -3.66 -8.57 1.68
CA PHE A 140 -4.45 -9.69 1.20
C PHE A 140 -5.05 -9.44 -0.20
N LYS A 141 -5.62 -8.25 -0.43
CA LYS A 141 -6.15 -7.87 -1.74
C LYS A 141 -5.05 -7.84 -2.82
N SER A 142 -3.85 -7.36 -2.47
CA SER A 142 -2.70 -7.36 -3.37
C SER A 142 -2.26 -8.79 -3.73
N ASP A 143 -2.23 -9.69 -2.75
CA ASP A 143 -1.87 -11.10 -2.97
C ASP A 143 -2.93 -11.82 -3.81
N GLU A 144 -4.22 -11.58 -3.56
CA GLU A 144 -5.31 -12.13 -4.36
C GLU A 144 -5.27 -11.65 -5.81
N GLU A 145 -5.07 -10.34 -6.03
CA GLU A 145 -4.91 -9.77 -7.37
C GLU A 145 -3.68 -10.34 -8.10
N TYR A 146 -2.57 -10.52 -7.38
CA TYR A 146 -1.37 -11.17 -7.90
C TYR A 146 -1.65 -12.62 -8.34
N LEU A 147 -2.32 -13.42 -7.50
CA LEU A 147 -2.66 -14.81 -7.80
C LEU A 147 -3.63 -14.94 -8.99
N LEU A 148 -4.60 -14.03 -9.11
CA LEU A 148 -5.52 -13.99 -10.25
C LEU A 148 -4.80 -13.64 -11.56
N ASN A 149 -3.87 -12.68 -11.51
CA ASN A 149 -3.04 -12.33 -12.66
C ASN A 149 -2.12 -13.50 -13.05
N GLU A 150 -1.47 -14.13 -12.08
CA GLU A 150 -0.63 -15.31 -12.31
C GLU A 150 -1.41 -16.46 -12.95
N ARG A 151 -2.65 -16.72 -12.50
CA ARG A 151 -3.54 -17.67 -13.15
C ARG A 151 -3.79 -17.33 -14.62
N GLY A 152 -4.09 -16.07 -14.94
CA GLY A 152 -4.28 -15.61 -16.32
C GLY A 152 -3.03 -15.82 -17.18
N ARG A 153 -1.83 -15.60 -16.61
CA ARG A 153 -0.56 -15.85 -17.30
C ARG A 153 -0.30 -17.34 -17.54
N ILE A 154 -0.66 -18.21 -16.59
CA ILE A 154 -0.56 -19.66 -16.75
C ILE A 154 -1.49 -20.15 -17.87
N ASP A 155 -2.74 -19.67 -17.89
CA ASP A 155 -3.71 -20.04 -18.92
C ASP A 155 -3.24 -19.61 -20.32
N GLU A 156 -2.67 -18.40 -20.44
CA GLU A 156 -2.07 -17.92 -21.69
C GLU A 156 -0.83 -18.75 -22.09
N SER A 157 0.03 -19.07 -21.13
CA SER A 157 1.19 -19.95 -21.37
C SER A 157 0.78 -21.35 -21.83
N SER A 158 -0.32 -21.89 -21.28
CA SER A 158 -0.87 -23.18 -21.70
C SER A 158 -1.34 -23.11 -23.15
N ARG A 159 -2.08 -22.06 -23.53
CA ARG A 159 -2.54 -21.85 -24.91
C ARG A 159 -1.37 -21.72 -25.89
N MET A 160 -0.33 -20.97 -25.52
CA MET A 160 0.87 -20.87 -26.35
C MET A 160 1.58 -22.22 -26.50
N ALA A 161 1.66 -23.02 -25.45
CA ALA A 161 2.23 -24.36 -25.53
C ALA A 161 1.43 -25.26 -26.48
N ASP A 162 0.11 -25.21 -26.42
CA ASP A 162 -0.78 -25.96 -27.33
C ASP A 162 -0.59 -25.53 -28.79
N MET A 163 -0.49 -24.22 -29.05
CA MET A 163 -0.20 -23.70 -30.40
C MET A 163 1.16 -24.17 -30.93
N VAL A 164 2.19 -24.17 -30.09
CA VAL A 164 3.53 -24.65 -30.48
C VAL A 164 3.51 -26.16 -30.75
N LEU A 165 2.77 -26.93 -29.94
CA LEU A 165 2.57 -28.36 -30.17
C LEU A 165 1.85 -28.62 -31.49
N GLU A 166 0.77 -27.89 -31.77
CA GLU A 166 0.03 -27.99 -33.03
C GLU A 166 0.91 -27.65 -34.23
N GLN A 167 1.67 -26.55 -34.16
CA GLN A 167 2.62 -26.16 -35.19
C GLN A 167 3.71 -27.22 -35.40
N ALA A 168 4.20 -27.85 -34.33
CA ALA A 168 5.17 -28.93 -34.39
C ALA A 168 4.58 -30.18 -35.06
N TYR A 169 3.33 -30.56 -34.75
CA TYR A 169 2.64 -31.65 -35.43
C TYR A 169 2.41 -31.38 -36.92
N SER A 170 2.00 -30.16 -37.28
CA SER A 170 1.84 -29.72 -38.67
C SER A 170 3.17 -29.79 -39.44
N THR A 171 4.26 -29.33 -38.82
CA THR A 171 5.61 -29.39 -39.40
C THR A 171 6.09 -30.83 -39.57
N LYS A 172 5.86 -31.68 -38.55
CA LYS A 172 6.16 -33.12 -38.60
C LYS A 172 5.45 -33.78 -39.78
N ASN A 173 4.14 -33.56 -39.94
CA ASN A 173 3.36 -34.12 -41.04
C ASN A 173 3.87 -33.62 -42.40
N SER A 174 4.16 -32.33 -42.52
CA SER A 174 4.76 -31.73 -43.72
C SER A 174 6.09 -32.39 -44.10
N LEU A 175 6.96 -32.69 -43.12
CA LEU A 175 8.22 -33.41 -43.36
C LEU A 175 7.99 -34.87 -43.80
N PHE A 176 6.98 -35.55 -43.26
CA PHE A 176 6.60 -36.90 -43.71
C PHE A 176 6.10 -36.90 -45.16
N GLU A 177 5.27 -35.93 -45.54
CA GLU A 177 4.80 -35.75 -46.92
C GLU A 177 5.96 -35.45 -47.87
N GLN A 178 6.87 -34.54 -47.49
CA GLN A 178 8.09 -34.24 -48.26
C GLN A 178 8.97 -35.48 -48.42
N ARG A 179 9.13 -36.30 -47.37
CA ARG A 179 9.87 -37.57 -47.46
C ARG A 179 9.23 -38.53 -48.45
N SER A 180 7.91 -38.66 -48.44
CA SER A 180 7.17 -39.49 -49.41
C SER A 180 7.37 -38.99 -50.84
N MET A 181 7.29 -37.68 -51.06
CA MET A 181 7.56 -37.05 -52.35
C MET A 181 8.99 -37.30 -52.83
N LEU A 182 9.99 -37.16 -51.95
CA LEU A 182 11.40 -37.44 -52.27
C LEU A 182 11.62 -38.92 -52.60
N GLN A 183 10.95 -39.84 -51.89
CA GLN A 183 10.98 -41.27 -52.23
C GLN A 183 10.36 -41.53 -53.61
N GLY A 184 9.25 -40.87 -53.94
CA GLY A 184 8.64 -40.91 -55.27
C GLY A 184 9.57 -40.41 -56.36
N THR A 185 10.26 -39.28 -56.12
CA THR A 185 11.27 -38.72 -57.03
C THR A 185 12.47 -39.67 -57.17
N ARG A 186 12.95 -40.27 -56.08
CA ARG A 186 14.02 -41.28 -56.10
C ARG A 186 13.61 -42.50 -56.95
N SER A 187 12.38 -42.98 -56.81
CA SER A 187 11.84 -44.08 -57.62
C SER A 187 11.76 -43.72 -59.10
N ARG A 188 11.25 -42.53 -59.44
CA ARG A 188 11.24 -42.02 -60.82
C ARG A 188 12.66 -41.89 -61.39
N MET A 189 13.61 -41.34 -60.63
CA MET A 189 15.01 -41.23 -61.04
C MET A 189 15.63 -42.61 -61.28
N SER A 190 15.34 -43.59 -60.41
CA SER A 190 15.76 -44.98 -60.59
C SER A 190 15.19 -45.58 -61.88
N ASN A 191 13.92 -45.31 -62.19
CA ASN A 191 13.27 -45.76 -63.43
C ASN A 191 13.84 -45.09 -64.69
N ILE A 192 14.33 -43.85 -64.59
CA ILE A 192 15.04 -43.19 -65.69
C ILE A 192 16.44 -43.81 -65.85
N SER A 193 17.15 -44.06 -64.74
CA SER A 193 18.45 -44.75 -64.72
C SER A 193 18.43 -46.08 -65.46
N THR A 194 17.39 -46.90 -65.26
CA THR A 194 17.23 -48.18 -65.97
C THR A 194 16.89 -48.03 -67.46
N ARG A 195 16.33 -46.89 -67.89
CA ARG A 195 16.01 -46.61 -69.30
C ARG A 195 17.15 -45.94 -70.08
N PHE A 196 18.09 -45.27 -69.42
CA PHE A 196 19.24 -44.64 -70.08
C PHE A 196 20.06 -45.58 -70.98
N PRO A 197 20.37 -46.84 -70.59
CA PRO A 197 21.07 -47.79 -71.47
C PRO A 197 20.29 -48.12 -72.74
N ILE A 198 18.96 -48.16 -72.67
CA ILE A 198 18.08 -48.43 -73.83
C ILE A 198 18.12 -47.25 -74.82
N ILE A 199 18.08 -46.02 -74.30
CA ILE A 199 18.22 -44.81 -75.10
C ILE A 199 19.60 -44.78 -75.79
N ASN A 200 20.65 -45.14 -75.07
CA ASN A 200 22.00 -45.21 -75.64
C ASN A 200 22.09 -46.24 -76.79
N ASN A 201 21.42 -47.39 -76.64
CA ASN A 201 21.31 -48.39 -77.71
C ASN A 201 20.50 -47.88 -78.93
N LEU A 202 19.43 -47.11 -78.72
CA LEU A 202 18.63 -46.51 -79.79
C LEU A 202 19.43 -45.45 -80.56
N ILE A 203 20.15 -44.58 -79.86
CA ILE A 203 21.06 -43.59 -80.45
C ILE A 203 22.12 -44.29 -81.31
N GLY A 204 22.70 -45.39 -80.82
CA GLY A 204 23.63 -46.22 -81.58
C GLY A 204 23.01 -46.83 -82.85
N LYS A 205 21.75 -47.30 -82.80
CA LYS A 205 21.04 -47.81 -83.99
C LYS A 205 20.73 -46.70 -85.00
N ILE A 206 20.33 -45.52 -84.53
CA ILE A 206 20.03 -44.35 -85.38
C ILE A 206 21.31 -43.86 -86.07
N SER A 207 22.43 -43.74 -85.35
CA SER A 207 23.70 -43.31 -85.94
C SER A 207 24.20 -44.31 -86.99
N ARG A 208 24.05 -45.63 -86.74
CA ARG A 208 24.32 -46.68 -87.73
C ARG A 208 23.44 -46.56 -88.98
N LYS A 209 22.13 -46.30 -88.81
CA LYS A 209 21.21 -46.08 -89.95
C LYS A 209 21.55 -44.81 -90.72
N LYS A 210 21.86 -43.71 -90.03
CA LYS A 210 22.28 -42.45 -90.65
C LYS A 210 23.57 -42.63 -91.44
N ARG A 211 24.58 -43.31 -90.87
CA ARG A 211 25.83 -43.64 -91.56
C ARG A 211 25.57 -44.46 -92.83
N ARG A 212 24.70 -45.47 -92.77
CA ARG A 212 24.32 -46.27 -93.94
C ARG A 212 23.66 -45.40 -95.02
N ASN A 213 22.70 -44.56 -94.64
CA ASN A 213 22.02 -43.67 -95.58
C ASN A 213 22.99 -42.67 -96.24
N THR A 214 23.94 -42.12 -95.47
CA THR A 214 24.98 -41.23 -96.01
C THR A 214 25.88 -41.96 -97.02
N ILE A 215 26.26 -43.21 -96.74
CA ILE A 215 27.05 -44.02 -97.68
C ILE A 215 26.26 -44.25 -98.98
N VAL A 216 24.97 -44.60 -98.90
CA VAL A 216 24.11 -44.80 -100.08
C VAL A 216 23.98 -43.51 -100.88
N LEU A 217 23.71 -42.38 -100.23
CA LEU A 217 23.65 -41.08 -100.90
C LEU A 217 24.97 -40.75 -101.59
N ALA A 218 26.11 -40.91 -100.91
CA ALA A 218 27.43 -40.67 -101.49
C ALA A 218 27.69 -41.54 -102.72
N SER A 219 27.24 -42.81 -102.71
CA SER A 219 27.38 -43.71 -103.87
C SER A 219 26.45 -43.39 -105.05
N VAL A 220 25.34 -42.68 -104.82
CA VAL A 220 24.39 -42.29 -105.87
C VAL A 220 24.77 -40.93 -106.48
N THR A 221 25.45 -40.07 -105.71
CA THR A 221 25.88 -38.75 -106.15
C THR A 221 27.31 -38.68 -106.68
N ALA A 222 28.09 -39.75 -106.51
CA ALA A 222 29.43 -39.92 -107.08
C ALA A 222 29.35 -40.69 -108.40
#